data_AF-A0A350WTX9-F1
#
_entry.id   AF-A0A350WTX9-F1
#
_cell.length_a   1.000
_cell.length_b   1.000
_cell.length_c   1.000
_cell.angle_alpha   90.00
_cell.angle_beta   90.00
_cell.angle_gamma   90.00
#
_symmetry.space_group_name_H-M   'P 1'
#
loop_
_entity.id
_entity.type
_entity.pdbx_description
1 polymer ?
#
loop_
_entity_poly.entity_id
_entity_poly.type
_entity_poly.pdbx_seq_one_letter_code
_entity_poly.pdbx_strand_id
1 'polypeptide(L)'
;MNFDSLTLTDQRNRAKSREINASDLAAACYQQIERLNPILNAFITVVPPYQGELPNSGSTPLYGIPIAVKDLYYTKGIRTTGGSKFFTDFIPSEDAFVLQKLKKAGVQIVGKTNTHEIALGVTNNNPHFGACRNPWDITRTPGGSSGGSAVAVATGMALAALGTDTGGSIRIPAALCGVVGLKPTYGRVSLRGIMPLSWNLDHAG
;
A
#
# COMPACT_ATOMS: atom_id res chain seq x y z
N MET A 1 -11.65 -9.04 -17.81
CA MET A 1 -11.42 -7.71 -18.44
C MET A 1 -9.97 -7.34 -18.12
N ASN A 2 -9.16 -6.89 -19.09
CA ASN A 2 -7.78 -6.49 -18.80
C ASN A 2 -7.81 -5.07 -18.20
N PHE A 3 -7.54 -4.95 -16.89
CA PHE A 3 -7.56 -3.67 -16.18
C PHE A 3 -6.22 -2.93 -16.25
N ASP A 4 -5.17 -3.57 -16.79
CA ASP A 4 -3.78 -3.10 -16.73
C ASP A 4 -3.55 -1.80 -17.55
N SER A 5 -4.46 -1.44 -18.47
CA SER A 5 -4.37 -0.24 -19.30
C SER A 5 -5.23 0.94 -18.82
N LEU A 6 -5.98 0.80 -17.72
CA LEU A 6 -6.90 1.83 -17.24
C LEU A 6 -6.28 2.62 -16.08
N THR A 7 -6.39 3.94 -16.10
CA THR A 7 -5.96 4.77 -14.96
C THR A 7 -6.87 4.56 -13.75
N LEU A 8 -6.40 4.90 -12.54
CA LEU A 8 -7.22 4.88 -11.33
C LEU A 8 -8.52 5.69 -11.49
N THR A 9 -8.47 6.79 -12.24
CA THR A 9 -9.65 7.62 -12.55
C THR A 9 -10.64 6.88 -13.46
N ASP A 10 -10.14 6.15 -14.47
CA ASP A 10 -11.00 5.38 -15.38
C ASP A 10 -11.64 4.20 -14.68
N GLN A 11 -10.87 3.47 -13.87
CA GLN A 11 -11.37 2.35 -13.08
C GLN A 11 -12.40 2.83 -12.04
N ARG A 12 -12.16 3.96 -11.38
CA ARG A 12 -13.12 4.61 -10.48
C ARG A 12 -14.40 5.01 -11.21
N ASN A 13 -14.29 5.66 -12.38
CA ASN A 13 -15.45 6.15 -13.12
C ASN A 13 -16.34 4.99 -13.60
N ARG A 14 -15.72 3.90 -14.07
CA ARG A 14 -16.41 2.66 -14.46
C ARG A 14 -17.02 1.91 -13.29
N ALA A 15 -16.37 1.92 -12.13
CA ALA A 15 -16.95 1.40 -10.90
C ALA A 15 -18.17 2.22 -10.46
N LYS A 16 -18.11 3.56 -10.57
CA LYS A 16 -19.23 4.45 -10.28
C LYS A 16 -20.40 4.30 -11.27
N SER A 17 -20.12 4.06 -12.55
CA SER A 17 -21.16 3.81 -13.56
C SER A 17 -21.71 2.37 -13.53
N ARG A 18 -21.22 1.52 -12.61
CA ARG A 18 -21.56 0.08 -12.50
C ARG A 18 -21.17 -0.74 -13.74
N GLU A 19 -20.25 -0.24 -14.55
CA GLU A 19 -19.65 -1.00 -15.65
C GLU A 19 -18.66 -2.06 -15.13
N ILE A 20 -18.11 -1.87 -13.93
CA ILE A 20 -17.24 -2.81 -13.22
C ILE A 20 -17.70 -2.86 -11.76
N ASN A 21 -17.77 -4.04 -11.13
CA ASN A 21 -18.06 -4.09 -9.70
C ASN A 21 -16.79 -3.78 -8.90
N ALA A 22 -16.92 -3.08 -7.78
CA ALA A 22 -15.80 -2.80 -6.88
C ALA A 22 -15.10 -4.09 -6.38
N SER A 23 -15.86 -5.18 -6.24
CA SER A 23 -15.34 -6.53 -5.97
C SER A 23 -14.42 -7.03 -7.08
N ASP A 24 -14.70 -6.72 -8.34
CA ASP A 24 -13.93 -7.18 -9.49
C ASP A 24 -12.56 -6.50 -9.54
N LEU A 25 -12.47 -5.22 -9.17
CA LEU A 25 -11.20 -4.49 -9.06
C LEU A 25 -10.32 -5.07 -7.96
N ALA A 26 -10.88 -5.30 -6.77
CA ALA A 26 -10.13 -5.91 -5.67
C ALA A 26 -9.71 -7.35 -5.99
N ALA A 27 -10.57 -8.12 -6.64
CA ALA A 27 -10.26 -9.47 -7.10
C ALA A 27 -9.13 -9.48 -8.14
N ALA A 28 -9.14 -8.55 -9.10
CA ALA A 28 -8.07 -8.43 -10.09
C ALA A 28 -6.72 -8.08 -9.44
N CYS A 29 -6.70 -7.12 -8.51
CA CYS A 29 -5.50 -6.80 -7.72
C CYS A 29 -5.02 -8.02 -6.92
N TYR A 30 -5.94 -8.76 -6.30
CA TYR A 30 -5.60 -9.96 -5.55
C TYR A 30 -4.97 -11.05 -6.43
N GLN A 31 -5.49 -11.27 -7.64
CA GLN A 31 -4.89 -12.19 -8.61
C GLN A 31 -3.46 -11.78 -8.99
N GLN A 32 -3.19 -10.47 -9.12
CA GLN A 32 -1.83 -9.98 -9.34
C GLN A 32 -0.93 -10.24 -8.12
N ILE A 33 -1.46 -10.09 -6.89
CA ILE A 33 -0.72 -10.42 -5.65
C ILE A 33 -0.35 -11.90 -5.65
N GLU A 34 -1.30 -12.81 -5.92
CA GLU A 34 -1.04 -14.26 -5.96
C GLU A 34 0.03 -14.61 -7.00
N ARG A 35 -0.02 -13.98 -8.18
CA ARG A 35 0.90 -14.27 -9.28
C ARG A 35 2.32 -13.74 -9.04
N LEU A 36 2.44 -12.52 -8.53
CA LEU A 36 3.71 -11.78 -8.54
C LEU A 36 4.34 -11.62 -7.16
N ASN A 37 3.58 -11.67 -6.06
CA ASN A 37 4.15 -11.51 -4.72
C ASN A 37 5.13 -12.63 -4.33
N PRO A 38 4.96 -13.90 -4.75
CA PRO A 38 5.98 -14.93 -4.51
C PRO A 38 7.36 -14.61 -5.12
N ILE A 39 7.41 -13.76 -6.14
CA ILE A 39 8.64 -13.39 -6.86
C ILE A 39 9.18 -12.04 -6.35
N LEU A 40 8.28 -11.05 -6.22
CA LEU A 40 8.65 -9.66 -5.94
C LEU A 40 8.61 -9.29 -4.45
N ASN A 41 7.90 -10.09 -3.64
CA ASN A 41 7.80 -9.95 -2.19
C ASN A 41 7.40 -8.54 -1.73
N ALA A 42 6.38 -7.97 -2.38
CA ALA A 42 5.86 -6.63 -2.12
C ALA A 42 4.95 -6.55 -0.87
N PHE A 43 4.40 -7.66 -0.39
CA PHE A 43 3.49 -7.74 0.75
C PHE A 43 4.01 -8.65 1.87
N ILE A 44 3.89 -8.17 3.11
CA ILE A 44 4.12 -8.96 4.34
C ILE A 44 2.83 -9.62 4.82
N THR A 45 1.71 -8.91 4.74
CA THR A 45 0.39 -9.42 5.10
C THR A 45 -0.56 -9.15 3.95
N VAL A 46 -1.09 -10.19 3.32
CA VAL A 46 -2.09 -10.05 2.27
C VAL A 46 -3.49 -10.12 2.89
N VAL A 47 -4.40 -9.27 2.42
CA VAL A 47 -5.80 -9.27 2.85
C VAL A 47 -6.66 -9.71 1.66
N PRO A 48 -7.37 -10.85 1.77
CA PRO A 48 -8.28 -11.29 0.73
C PRO A 48 -9.37 -10.25 0.43
N PRO A 49 -9.79 -10.12 -0.84
CA PRO A 49 -10.83 -9.17 -1.23
C PRO A 49 -12.16 -9.55 -0.55
N TYR A 50 -12.93 -8.53 -0.18
CA TYR A 50 -14.27 -8.74 0.34
C TYR A 50 -15.21 -9.18 -0.80
N GLN A 51 -15.89 -10.30 -0.61
CA GLN A 51 -16.75 -10.92 -1.64
C GLN A 51 -18.21 -10.43 -1.59
N GLY A 52 -18.58 -9.60 -0.61
CA GLY A 52 -19.93 -9.03 -0.49
C GLY A 52 -20.05 -7.64 -1.12
N GLU A 53 -21.26 -7.09 -1.11
CA GLU A 53 -21.48 -5.69 -1.48
C GLU A 53 -20.79 -4.74 -0.49
N LEU A 54 -19.94 -3.85 -1.00
CA LEU A 54 -19.33 -2.85 -0.14
C LEU A 54 -20.41 -1.87 0.37
N PRO A 55 -20.39 -1.54 1.67
CA PRO A 55 -21.30 -0.55 2.22
C PRO A 55 -21.12 0.80 1.52
N ASN A 56 -22.21 1.57 1.40
CA ASN A 56 -22.25 2.89 0.73
C ASN A 56 -22.11 2.86 -0.80
N SER A 57 -22.71 1.87 -1.47
CA SER A 57 -22.98 1.72 -2.93
C SER A 57 -22.58 2.90 -3.86
N GLY A 58 -21.29 3.17 -4.04
CA GLY A 58 -20.78 4.18 -4.97
C GLY A 58 -20.83 5.65 -4.53
N SER A 59 -21.31 5.97 -3.32
CA SER A 59 -21.49 7.37 -2.89
C SER A 59 -20.22 8.04 -2.35
N THR A 60 -19.17 7.27 -2.08
CA THR A 60 -17.93 7.77 -1.49
C THR A 60 -16.86 8.09 -2.55
N PRO A 61 -15.95 9.05 -2.30
CA PRO A 61 -15.00 9.52 -3.31
C PRO A 61 -14.04 8.46 -3.87
N LEU A 62 -13.70 7.45 -3.06
CA LEU A 62 -12.78 6.35 -3.38
C LEU A 62 -13.47 4.99 -3.25
N TYR A 63 -14.79 4.94 -3.47
CA TYR A 63 -15.57 3.71 -3.37
C TYR A 63 -14.93 2.56 -4.15
N GLY A 64 -14.62 1.48 -3.43
CA GLY A 64 -14.13 0.24 -4.02
C GLY A 64 -12.66 0.23 -4.42
N ILE A 65 -11.94 1.35 -4.33
CA ILE A 65 -10.55 1.43 -4.80
C ILE A 65 -9.64 0.56 -3.91
N PRO A 66 -9.00 -0.49 -4.46
CA PRO A 66 -8.03 -1.29 -3.72
C PRO A 66 -6.73 -0.53 -3.52
N ILE A 67 -6.32 -0.41 -2.27
CA ILE A 67 -5.08 0.24 -1.85
C ILE A 67 -4.19 -0.70 -1.05
N ALA A 68 -2.89 -0.55 -1.24
CA ALA A 68 -1.88 -1.17 -0.41
C ALA A 68 -1.41 -0.20 0.68
N VAL A 69 -1.01 -0.72 1.84
CA VAL A 69 -0.67 0.13 3.00
C VAL A 69 0.69 -0.27 3.53
N LYS A 70 1.67 0.64 3.58
CA LYS A 70 2.98 0.35 4.19
C LYS A 70 2.83 -0.23 5.59
N ASP A 71 3.65 -1.22 5.92
CA ASP A 71 3.50 -1.94 7.18
C ASP A 71 3.96 -1.18 8.44
N LEU A 72 3.87 0.15 8.43
CA LEU A 72 4.04 1.04 9.58
C LEU A 72 2.71 1.65 10.04
N TYR A 73 1.70 1.65 9.18
CA TYR A 73 0.39 2.20 9.49
C TYR A 73 -0.42 1.19 10.30
N TYR A 74 -0.84 1.61 11.50
CA TYR A 74 -1.74 0.82 12.32
C TYR A 74 -3.04 0.62 11.56
N THR A 75 -3.41 -0.63 11.36
CA THR A 75 -4.62 -1.00 10.65
C THR A 75 -5.40 -1.91 11.56
N LYS A 76 -6.56 -1.46 12.06
CA LYS A 76 -7.36 -2.17 13.05
C LYS A 76 -7.65 -3.59 12.56
N GLY A 77 -7.29 -4.58 13.37
CA GLY A 77 -7.53 -5.99 13.08
C GLY A 77 -6.63 -6.59 11.99
N ILE A 78 -5.67 -5.83 11.43
CA ILE A 78 -4.70 -6.33 10.44
C ILE A 78 -3.29 -6.19 11.02
N ARG A 79 -2.58 -7.31 11.08
CA ARG A 79 -1.21 -7.43 11.60
C ARG A 79 -0.29 -6.35 11.04
N THR A 80 0.41 -5.64 11.92
CA THR A 80 1.31 -4.53 11.57
C THR A 80 2.68 -4.74 12.20
N THR A 81 3.70 -5.05 11.40
CA THR A 81 5.00 -5.52 11.92
C THR A 81 6.12 -4.48 11.86
N GLY A 82 5.91 -3.37 11.14
CA GLY A 82 7.00 -2.44 10.84
C GLY A 82 8.12 -3.05 10.00
N GLY A 83 7.89 -4.22 9.40
CA GLY A 83 8.96 -5.03 8.83
C GLY A 83 9.99 -5.50 9.88
N SER A 84 9.62 -5.54 11.17
CA SER A 84 10.48 -5.95 12.27
C SER A 84 10.01 -7.27 12.88
N LYS A 85 10.96 -8.09 13.32
CA LYS A 85 10.65 -9.28 14.12
C LYS A 85 10.01 -8.92 15.46
N PHE A 86 10.30 -7.73 16.01
CA PHE A 86 9.78 -7.30 17.32
C PHE A 86 8.25 -7.18 17.35
N PHE A 87 7.64 -6.76 16.23
CA PHE A 87 6.19 -6.56 16.12
C PHE A 87 5.50 -7.65 15.29
N THR A 88 6.11 -8.84 15.16
CA THR A 88 5.60 -9.93 14.28
C THR A 88 4.13 -10.24 14.55
N ASP A 89 3.72 -10.25 15.82
CA ASP A 89 2.36 -10.62 16.25
C ASP A 89 1.50 -9.41 16.62
N PHE A 90 1.96 -8.19 16.35
CA PHE A 90 1.24 -6.97 16.72
C PHE A 90 0.01 -6.76 15.83
N ILE A 91 -1.18 -6.77 16.45
CA ILE A 91 -2.45 -6.45 15.80
C ILE A 91 -3.02 -5.19 16.45
N PRO A 92 -3.03 -4.04 15.76
CA PRO A 92 -3.56 -2.80 16.31
C PRO A 92 -5.07 -2.87 16.63
N SER A 93 -5.46 -2.26 17.75
CA SER A 93 -6.87 -2.10 18.15
C SER A 93 -7.56 -0.91 17.48
N GLU A 94 -6.79 0.02 16.90
CA GLU A 94 -7.27 1.20 16.19
C GLU A 94 -6.56 1.39 14.84
N ASP A 95 -7.23 2.10 13.93
CA ASP A 95 -6.66 2.54 12.67
C ASP A 95 -5.85 3.82 12.85
N ALA A 96 -4.76 3.95 12.09
CA ALA A 96 -4.09 5.22 11.86
C ALA A 96 -5.09 6.28 11.39
N PHE A 97 -4.91 7.53 11.79
CA PHE A 97 -5.90 8.58 11.52
C PHE A 97 -6.20 8.75 10.02
N VAL A 98 -5.18 8.64 9.17
CA VAL A 98 -5.35 8.68 7.71
C VAL A 98 -6.16 7.48 7.19
N LEU A 99 -5.98 6.29 7.75
CA LEU A 99 -6.75 5.11 7.36
C LEU A 99 -8.20 5.21 7.79
N GLN A 100 -8.51 5.83 8.93
CA GLN A 100 -9.90 6.12 9.31
C GLN A 100 -10.58 6.99 8.24
N LYS A 101 -9.88 8.01 7.71
CA LYS A 101 -10.39 8.85 6.63
C LYS A 101 -10.55 8.09 5.30
N LEU A 102 -9.56 7.28 4.93
CA LEU A 102 -9.59 6.51 3.69
C LEU A 102 -10.68 5.43 3.71
N LYS A 103 -10.85 4.71 4.83
CA LYS A 103 -11.93 3.74 5.01
C LYS A 103 -13.31 4.41 4.88
N LYS A 104 -13.49 5.59 5.50
CA LYS A 104 -14.71 6.41 5.30
C LYS A 104 -14.90 6.85 3.84
N ALA A 105 -13.81 7.07 3.10
CA ALA A 105 -13.84 7.38 1.68
C ALA A 105 -14.10 6.16 0.77
N GLY A 106 -14.20 4.95 1.34
CA GLY A 106 -14.64 3.74 0.65
C GLY A 106 -13.52 2.87 0.05
N VAL A 107 -12.26 3.05 0.43
CA VAL A 107 -11.17 2.20 -0.07
C VAL A 107 -11.29 0.76 0.43
N GLN A 108 -10.74 -0.17 -0.33
CA GLN A 108 -10.50 -1.55 0.09
C GLN A 108 -9.01 -1.73 0.37
N ILE A 109 -8.63 -2.27 1.53
CA ILE A 109 -7.23 -2.52 1.85
C ILE A 109 -6.89 -3.94 1.39
N VAL A 110 -5.95 -4.08 0.44
CA VAL A 110 -5.54 -5.39 -0.11
C VAL A 110 -4.35 -6.01 0.63
N GLY A 111 -3.70 -5.24 1.50
CA GLY A 111 -2.63 -5.77 2.35
C GLY A 111 -1.68 -4.74 2.92
N LYS A 112 -0.73 -5.25 3.69
CA LYS A 112 0.37 -4.52 4.30
C LYS A 112 1.66 -4.76 3.51
N THR A 113 2.26 -3.71 2.98
CA THR A 113 3.41 -3.83 2.08
C THR A 113 4.71 -4.00 2.83
N ASN A 114 5.63 -4.73 2.20
CA ASN A 114 7.00 -4.90 2.66
C ASN A 114 7.70 -3.53 2.74
N THR A 115 8.52 -3.38 3.78
CA THR A 115 9.26 -2.17 4.12
C THR A 115 10.63 -2.57 4.66
N HIS A 116 11.61 -1.69 4.62
CA HIS A 116 12.73 -1.84 5.56
C HIS A 116 12.23 -1.80 7.00
N GLU A 117 12.93 -2.54 7.87
CA GLU A 117 12.66 -2.60 9.30
C GLU A 117 12.59 -1.18 9.89
N ILE A 118 11.44 -0.84 10.46
CA ILE A 118 11.11 0.46 11.07
C ILE A 118 11.45 1.64 10.13
N ALA A 119 11.21 1.44 8.83
CA ALA A 119 11.48 2.42 7.78
C ALA A 119 12.96 2.81 7.59
N LEU A 120 13.91 2.19 8.28
CA LEU A 120 15.30 2.63 8.33
C LEU A 120 16.13 2.07 7.17
N GLY A 121 16.16 2.85 6.08
CA GLY A 121 17.07 2.71 4.94
C GLY A 121 16.35 2.64 3.58
N VAL A 122 17.09 2.40 2.51
CA VAL A 122 16.72 2.84 1.16
C VAL A 122 16.66 1.75 0.10
N THR A 123 16.70 0.46 0.47
CA THR A 123 16.70 -0.64 -0.52
C THR A 123 15.54 -1.62 -0.42
N ASN A 124 14.76 -1.58 0.65
CA ASN A 124 13.72 -2.58 0.94
C ASN A 124 14.21 -4.05 1.02
N ASN A 125 15.52 -4.25 1.21
CA ASN A 125 16.10 -5.48 1.73
C ASN A 125 15.73 -5.67 3.22
N ASN A 126 14.73 -6.50 3.51
CA ASN A 126 14.28 -6.78 4.87
C ASN A 126 14.85 -8.13 5.35
N PRO A 127 15.60 -8.19 6.47
CA PRO A 127 16.21 -9.44 6.94
C PRO A 127 15.22 -10.45 7.54
N HIS A 128 14.02 -10.01 7.92
CA HIS A 128 13.03 -10.84 8.62
C HIS A 128 11.95 -11.37 7.67
N PHE A 129 11.52 -10.53 6.71
CA PHE A 129 10.46 -10.85 5.75
C PHE A 129 10.96 -11.00 4.31
N GLY A 130 12.28 -10.93 4.10
CA GLY A 130 12.92 -11.05 2.80
C GLY A 130 12.93 -9.74 2.00
N ALA A 131 13.85 -9.64 1.04
CA ALA A 131 13.98 -8.48 0.16
C ALA A 131 12.78 -8.35 -0.79
N CYS A 132 12.25 -7.13 -0.92
CA CYS A 132 11.38 -6.78 -2.03
C CYS A 132 12.22 -6.52 -3.29
N ARG A 133 11.74 -6.93 -4.47
CA ARG A 133 12.48 -6.85 -5.74
C ARG A 133 11.85 -5.83 -6.69
N ASN A 134 12.69 -5.17 -7.48
CA ASN A 134 12.21 -4.23 -8.49
C ASN A 134 11.47 -4.99 -9.61
N PRO A 135 10.26 -4.57 -10.01
CA PRO A 135 9.48 -5.24 -11.06
C PRO A 135 10.10 -5.11 -12.45
N TRP A 136 10.96 -4.11 -12.68
CA TRP A 136 11.65 -3.90 -13.96
C TRP A 136 12.92 -4.74 -14.11
N ASP A 137 13.53 -5.15 -12.98
CA ASP A 137 14.69 -6.03 -12.93
C ASP A 137 14.77 -6.67 -11.53
N ILE A 138 14.43 -7.96 -11.43
CA ILE A 138 14.34 -8.66 -10.14
C ILE A 138 15.68 -8.80 -9.41
N THR A 139 16.80 -8.53 -10.09
CA THR A 139 18.13 -8.50 -9.47
C THR A 139 18.42 -7.19 -8.73
N ARG A 140 17.58 -6.17 -8.94
CA ARG A 140 17.76 -4.81 -8.39
C ARG A 140 16.81 -4.49 -7.25
N THR A 141 17.19 -3.47 -6.49
CA THR A 141 16.38 -2.87 -5.43
C THR A 141 15.21 -2.07 -6.02
N PRO A 142 14.01 -2.15 -5.44
CA PRO A 142 12.91 -1.25 -5.75
C PRO A 142 13.10 0.15 -5.13
N GLY A 143 14.16 0.37 -4.34
CA GLY A 143 14.31 1.52 -3.46
C GLY A 143 13.58 1.29 -2.13
N GLY A 144 13.69 2.23 -1.20
CA GLY A 144 13.11 2.06 0.13
C GLY A 144 13.04 3.37 0.91
N SER A 145 12.38 3.39 2.07
CA SER A 145 11.84 2.21 2.75
C SER A 145 10.42 1.80 2.34
N SER A 146 9.77 2.51 1.41
CA SER A 146 8.41 2.14 0.91
C SER A 146 8.46 1.33 -0.39
N GLY A 147 9.44 0.43 -0.52
CA GLY A 147 9.65 -0.34 -1.75
C GLY A 147 8.45 -1.19 -2.11
N GLY A 148 7.89 -1.94 -1.15
CA GLY A 148 6.70 -2.76 -1.40
C GLY A 148 5.49 -1.94 -1.87
N SER A 149 5.33 -0.71 -1.38
CA SER A 149 4.26 0.20 -1.85
C SER A 149 4.45 0.59 -3.32
N ALA A 150 5.66 0.94 -3.74
CA ALA A 150 5.95 1.30 -5.12
C ALA A 150 5.79 0.10 -6.07
N VAL A 151 6.27 -1.09 -5.67
CA VAL A 151 6.13 -2.32 -6.45
C VAL A 151 4.66 -2.71 -6.60
N ALA A 152 3.87 -2.61 -5.52
CA ALA A 152 2.45 -2.94 -5.57
C ALA A 152 1.68 -2.09 -6.60
N VAL A 153 1.99 -0.79 -6.68
CA VAL A 153 1.40 0.12 -7.68
C VAL A 153 1.94 -0.17 -9.08
N ALA A 154 3.25 -0.34 -9.23
CA ALA A 154 3.89 -0.58 -10.54
C ALA A 154 3.41 -1.86 -11.23
N THR A 155 2.90 -2.83 -10.46
CA THR A 155 2.51 -4.16 -10.94
C THR A 155 1.00 -4.42 -10.92
N GLY A 156 0.19 -3.42 -10.57
CA GLY A 156 -1.27 -3.56 -10.50
C GLY A 156 -1.77 -4.44 -9.34
N MET A 157 -0.91 -4.80 -8.39
CA MET A 157 -1.32 -5.45 -7.13
C MET A 157 -2.19 -4.54 -6.25
N ALA A 158 -2.08 -3.23 -6.44
CA ALA A 158 -2.97 -2.21 -5.90
C ALA A 158 -3.02 -1.00 -6.84
N LEU A 159 -4.11 -0.23 -6.82
CA LEU A 159 -4.23 0.95 -7.67
C LEU A 159 -3.57 2.20 -7.06
N ALA A 160 -3.45 2.21 -5.73
CA ALA A 160 -2.69 3.21 -4.99
C ALA A 160 -2.08 2.56 -3.76
N ALA A 161 -1.06 3.20 -3.19
CA ALA A 161 -0.46 2.73 -1.96
C ALA A 161 -0.08 3.89 -1.04
N LEU A 162 -0.12 3.64 0.26
CA LEU A 162 0.48 4.53 1.26
C LEU A 162 1.94 4.15 1.49
N GLY A 163 2.82 5.13 1.59
CA GLY A 163 4.21 5.02 2.00
C GLY A 163 4.54 5.98 3.14
N THR A 164 5.79 5.96 3.61
CA THR A 164 6.29 7.01 4.52
C THR A 164 7.61 7.54 3.97
N ASP A 165 7.86 8.84 4.12
CA ASP A 165 9.07 9.52 3.61
C ASP A 165 9.71 10.35 4.72
N THR A 166 10.84 9.85 5.21
CA THR A 166 11.68 10.54 6.22
C THR A 166 12.86 11.24 5.56
N GLY A 167 13.48 10.59 4.57
CA GLY A 167 14.64 11.11 3.83
C GLY A 167 14.61 10.79 2.33
N GLY A 168 13.43 10.51 1.77
CA GLY A 168 13.25 10.02 0.40
C GLY A 168 12.44 8.73 0.32
N SER A 169 11.96 8.19 1.43
CA SER A 169 11.41 6.83 1.49
C SER A 169 10.11 6.60 0.71
N ILE A 170 9.46 7.64 0.15
CA ILE A 170 8.41 7.51 -0.88
C ILE A 170 9.01 7.81 -2.26
N ARG A 171 9.75 8.91 -2.38
CA ARG A 171 10.21 9.43 -3.68
C ARG A 171 11.27 8.54 -4.34
N ILE A 172 12.20 7.97 -3.57
CA ILE A 172 13.23 7.03 -4.05
C ILE A 172 12.58 5.79 -4.68
N PRO A 173 11.74 5.02 -3.96
CA PRO A 173 11.13 3.85 -4.57
C PRO A 173 10.17 4.18 -5.71
N ALA A 174 9.49 5.34 -5.65
CA ALA A 174 8.67 5.80 -6.77
C ALA A 174 9.51 6.01 -8.05
N ALA A 175 10.65 6.70 -7.93
CA ALA A 175 11.56 6.91 -9.06
C ALA A 175 12.14 5.60 -9.62
N LEU A 176 12.56 4.68 -8.75
CA LEU A 176 13.18 3.42 -9.18
C LEU A 176 12.18 2.38 -9.72
N CYS A 177 10.92 2.45 -9.30
CA CYS A 177 9.85 1.58 -9.80
C CYS A 177 9.01 2.25 -10.90
N GLY A 178 9.36 3.46 -11.36
CA GLY A 178 8.66 4.13 -12.46
C GLY A 178 7.21 4.52 -12.14
N VAL A 179 6.92 4.88 -10.89
CA VAL A 179 5.57 5.31 -10.45
C VAL A 179 5.60 6.71 -9.87
N VAL A 180 4.41 7.31 -9.70
CA VAL A 180 4.28 8.62 -9.05
C VAL A 180 4.25 8.44 -7.53
N GLY A 181 5.10 9.18 -6.81
CA GLY A 181 5.13 9.21 -5.35
C GLY A 181 5.25 10.64 -4.83
N LEU A 182 4.36 11.04 -3.93
CA LEU A 182 4.32 12.39 -3.38
C LEU A 182 4.65 12.39 -1.89
N LYS A 183 5.66 13.14 -1.50
CA LYS A 183 5.84 13.55 -0.10
C LYS A 183 5.18 14.93 0.09
N PRO A 184 4.05 15.02 0.82
CA PRO A 184 3.40 16.31 1.02
C PRO A 184 4.23 17.24 1.94
N THR A 185 3.74 18.47 2.12
CA THR A 185 4.26 19.39 3.13
C THR A 185 4.18 18.78 4.52
N TYR A 186 5.19 19.03 5.37
CA TYR A 186 5.20 18.57 6.77
C TYR A 186 3.92 19.01 7.50
N GLY A 187 3.35 18.11 8.30
CA GLY A 187 2.08 18.33 9.01
C GLY A 187 0.80 18.27 8.17
N ARG A 188 0.88 18.14 6.84
CA ARG A 188 -0.31 18.04 5.97
C ARG A 188 -1.13 16.78 6.21
N VAL A 189 -0.45 15.65 6.45
CA VAL A 189 -1.06 14.35 6.75
C VAL A 189 -0.67 13.96 8.16
N SER A 190 -1.64 13.56 8.98
CA SER A 190 -1.40 13.15 10.36
C SER A 190 -0.58 11.86 10.43
N LEU A 191 0.39 11.83 11.34
CA LEU A 191 1.19 10.64 11.65
C LEU A 191 0.60 9.80 12.81
N ARG A 192 -0.55 10.18 13.37
CA ARG A 192 -1.16 9.44 14.47
C ARG A 192 -1.48 8.01 14.04
N GLY A 193 -0.94 7.03 14.77
CA GLY A 193 -1.07 5.60 14.46
C GLY A 193 -0.14 5.12 13.34
N ILE A 194 0.96 5.82 13.10
CA ILE A 194 2.06 5.37 12.23
C ILE A 194 3.29 5.17 13.12
N MET A 195 3.97 4.03 12.99
CA MET A 195 5.21 3.77 13.70
C MET A 195 6.27 4.83 13.33
N PRO A 196 6.85 5.55 14.30
CA PRO A 196 7.79 6.63 14.02
C PRO A 196 9.17 6.08 13.66
N LEU A 197 9.83 6.73 12.72
CA LEU A 197 11.29 6.66 12.54
C LEU A 197 11.93 7.96 13.05
N SER A 198 11.38 9.12 12.69
CA SER A 198 11.86 10.43 13.11
C SER A 198 10.73 11.43 13.26
N TRP A 199 10.54 11.91 14.49
CA TRP A 199 9.46 12.83 14.85
C TRP A 199 9.41 14.12 14.02
N ASN A 200 10.55 14.62 13.58
CA ASN A 200 10.67 15.91 12.88
C ASN A 200 10.75 15.77 11.36
N LEU A 201 10.94 14.55 10.83
CA LEU A 201 11.20 14.31 9.41
C LEU A 201 10.14 13.41 8.75
N ASP A 202 9.41 12.61 9.52
CA ASP A 202 8.45 11.67 8.97
C ASP A 202 7.29 12.38 8.26
N HIS A 203 6.91 11.82 7.12
CA HIS A 203 5.72 12.20 6.37
C HIS A 203 4.97 10.94 5.94
N ALA A 204 3.64 11.00 5.99
CA ALA A 204 2.77 10.06 5.30
C ALA A 204 2.44 10.61 3.89
N GLY A 205 2.36 9.72 2.90
CA GLY A 205 2.05 10.08 1.51
C GLY A 205 1.73 8.87 0.65
#